data_AF-A0A4V5N8H3-F1
#
_entry.id   AF-A0A4V5N8H3-F1
#
_cell.length_a   1.000
_cell.length_b   1.000
_cell.length_c   1.000
_cell.angle_alpha   90.00
_cell.angle_beta   90.00
_cell.angle_gamma   90.00
#
_symmetry.space_group_name_H-M   'P 1'
#
loop_
_entity.id
_entity.type
_entity.pdbx_description
1 polymer ?
#
loop_
_entity_poly.entity_id
_entity_poly.type
_entity_poly.pdbx_seq_one_letter_code
_entity_poly.pdbx_strand_id
1 'polypeptide(L)'
;MPSNEDKIREKKDTFIQKLKEDGVVNPQGFALVGFGALFLAAVPLTTWIAQPASLLEKAVTAVTRSIAFLSSAGSTSTLPPTGRIAALSTLYITLTYALSGAASAAASEAGTEGGRDNAHPRAQVGELRGLPLRMHSAHYNLLEMFGGYGLVAALAQAMAPGDGVLVNLLGLHVICKCFVYYPAYVMNFGVARTVAHVLATASVINVGLRLARRGTGIVL
;
A
#
# COMPACT_ATOMS: atom_id res chain seq x y z
N MET A 1 34.17 -38.15 19.30
CA MET A 1 34.01 -36.74 18.87
C MET A 1 32.64 -36.61 18.23
N PRO A 2 31.82 -35.61 18.58
CA PRO A 2 30.54 -35.39 17.91
C PRO A 2 30.79 -35.12 16.43
N SER A 3 29.96 -35.70 15.58
CA SER A 3 30.05 -35.53 14.13
C SER A 3 29.77 -34.08 13.76
N ASN A 4 30.13 -33.69 12.54
CA ASN A 4 29.83 -32.33 12.07
C ASN A 4 28.31 -32.08 12.01
N GLU A 5 27.52 -33.12 11.74
CA GLU A 5 26.06 -33.08 11.72
C GLU A 5 25.48 -32.85 13.13
N ASP A 6 26.04 -33.50 14.16
CA ASP A 6 25.61 -33.32 15.55
C ASP A 6 25.80 -31.88 16.02
N LYS A 7 26.94 -31.28 15.66
CA LYS A 7 27.26 -29.87 15.98
C LYS A 7 26.33 -28.90 15.26
N ILE A 8 25.92 -29.21 14.03
CA ILE A 8 24.96 -28.38 13.27
C ILE A 8 23.56 -28.46 13.91
N ARG A 9 23.13 -29.66 14.32
CA ARG A 9 21.83 -29.86 14.96
C ARG A 9 21.76 -29.12 16.30
N GLU A 10 22.78 -29.25 17.13
CA GLU A 10 22.87 -28.57 18.44
C GLU A 10 22.81 -27.04 18.32
N LYS A 11 23.55 -26.47 17.34
CA LYS A 11 23.49 -25.02 17.05
C LYS A 11 22.10 -24.58 16.60
N LYS A 12 21.45 -25.39 15.74
CA LYS A 12 20.09 -25.12 15.27
C LYS A 12 19.10 -25.14 16.42
N ASP A 13 19.16 -26.16 17.29
CA ASP A 13 18.26 -26.30 18.43
C ASP A 13 18.45 -25.16 19.44
N THR A 14 19.70 -24.78 19.71
CA THR A 14 20.03 -23.62 20.56
C THR A 14 19.50 -22.31 19.97
N PHE A 15 19.61 -22.12 18.66
CA PHE A 15 19.07 -20.94 17.97
C PHE A 15 17.55 -20.88 18.05
N ILE A 16 16.85 -21.99 17.78
CA ILE A 16 15.39 -22.06 17.89
C ILE A 16 14.94 -21.82 19.34
N GLN A 17 15.68 -22.31 20.33
CA GLN A 17 15.37 -22.06 21.74
C GLN A 17 15.50 -20.57 22.08
N LYS A 18 16.58 -19.90 21.67
CA LYS A 18 16.75 -18.45 21.85
C LYS A 18 15.61 -17.66 21.20
N LEU A 19 15.16 -18.06 20.02
CA LEU A 19 14.02 -17.43 19.35
C LEU A 19 12.72 -17.60 20.17
N LYS A 20 12.49 -18.78 20.77
CA LYS A 20 11.32 -18.99 21.64
C LYS A 20 11.38 -18.15 22.92
N GLU A 21 12.56 -18.04 23.53
CA GLU A 21 12.80 -17.18 24.69
C GLU A 21 12.53 -15.70 24.36
N ASP A 22 12.78 -15.28 23.11
CA ASP A 22 12.48 -13.95 22.57
C ASP A 22 11.03 -13.81 22.05
N GLY A 23 10.13 -14.75 22.37
CA GLY A 23 8.71 -14.69 22.04
C GLY A 23 8.34 -15.14 20.62
N VAL A 24 9.27 -15.69 19.84
CA VAL A 24 8.98 -16.21 18.50
C VAL A 24 8.31 -17.57 18.58
N VAL A 25 6.99 -17.58 18.37
CA VAL A 25 6.17 -18.81 18.38
C VAL A 25 6.33 -19.63 17.09
N ASN A 26 6.52 -18.98 15.94
CA ASN A 26 6.70 -19.63 14.63
C ASN A 26 7.91 -19.05 13.86
N PRO A 27 9.12 -19.64 14.03
CA PRO A 27 10.34 -19.16 13.36
C PRO A 27 10.28 -19.21 11.83
N GLN A 28 9.46 -20.09 11.24
CA GLN A 28 9.30 -20.14 9.77
C GLN A 28 8.64 -18.86 9.23
N GLY A 29 7.92 -18.11 10.07
CA GLY A 29 7.33 -16.83 9.72
C GLY A 29 8.35 -15.80 9.24
N PHE A 30 9.62 -15.91 9.65
CA PHE A 30 10.69 -15.02 9.18
C PHE A 30 10.98 -15.16 7.68
N ALA A 31 10.57 -16.26 7.02
CA ALA A 31 10.65 -16.36 5.57
C ALA A 31 9.86 -15.24 4.86
N LEU A 32 8.85 -14.66 5.51
CA LEU A 32 8.10 -13.52 4.98
C LEU A 32 8.94 -12.24 4.86
N VAL A 33 10.08 -12.11 5.55
CA VAL A 33 11.01 -10.98 5.32
C VAL A 33 11.48 -10.95 3.86
N GLY A 34 11.65 -12.12 3.24
CA GLY A 34 12.00 -12.26 1.83
C GLY A 34 10.98 -11.64 0.87
N PHE A 35 9.72 -11.45 1.27
CA PHE A 35 8.74 -10.73 0.46
C PHE A 35 9.15 -9.28 0.19
N GLY A 36 10.01 -8.67 1.01
CA GLY A 36 10.54 -7.32 0.74
C GLY A 36 11.24 -7.23 -0.63
N ALA A 37 11.96 -8.27 -1.03
CA ALA A 37 12.63 -8.31 -2.34
C ALA A 37 11.65 -8.34 -3.52
N LEU A 38 10.44 -8.87 -3.32
CA LEU A 38 9.41 -8.94 -4.35
C LEU A 38 8.97 -7.54 -4.82
N PHE A 39 8.92 -6.56 -3.91
CA PHE A 39 8.58 -5.18 -4.29
C PHE A 39 9.60 -4.57 -5.24
N LEU A 40 10.90 -4.82 -5.01
CA LEU A 40 11.97 -4.37 -5.90
C LEU A 40 11.93 -5.12 -7.24
N ALA A 41 11.75 -6.44 -7.20
CA ALA A 41 11.65 -7.27 -8.40
C ALA A 41 10.46 -6.89 -9.30
N ALA A 42 9.40 -6.32 -8.74
CA ALA A 42 8.24 -5.85 -9.49
C ALA A 42 8.40 -4.46 -10.13
N VAL A 43 9.49 -3.72 -9.86
CA VAL A 43 9.73 -2.38 -10.43
C VAL A 43 9.77 -2.35 -11.98
N PRO A 44 10.42 -3.30 -12.68
CA PRO A 44 10.38 -3.34 -14.14
C PRO A 44 8.95 -3.54 -14.68
N LEU A 45 8.16 -4.37 -14.00
CA LEU A 45 6.76 -4.59 -14.36
C LEU A 45 5.93 -3.30 -14.21
N THR A 46 6.08 -2.57 -13.11
CA THR A 46 5.36 -1.29 -12.94
C THR A 46 5.78 -0.24 -13.95
N THR A 47 7.04 -0.25 -14.39
CA THR A 47 7.50 0.58 -15.51
C THR A 47 6.77 0.25 -16.81
N TRP A 48 6.66 -1.04 -17.15
CA TRP A 48 5.95 -1.49 -18.35
C TRP A 48 4.47 -1.11 -18.30
N ILE A 49 3.80 -1.30 -17.15
CA ILE A 49 2.38 -0.94 -16.97
C ILE A 49 2.18 0.58 -17.12
N ALA A 50 3.13 1.41 -16.65
CA ALA A 50 3.03 2.87 -16.61
C ALA A 50 3.41 3.59 -17.91
N GLN A 51 3.69 2.85 -18.99
CA GLN A 51 4.04 3.43 -20.28
C GLN A 51 2.94 4.36 -20.83
N PRO A 52 3.30 5.36 -21.66
CA PRO A 52 2.32 6.19 -22.36
C PRO A 52 1.39 5.36 -23.25
N ALA A 53 0.17 5.86 -23.47
CA ALA A 53 -0.92 5.21 -24.20
C ALA A 53 -1.39 3.86 -23.63
N SER A 54 -0.94 3.49 -22.43
CA SER A 54 -1.34 2.26 -21.75
C SER A 54 -2.79 2.28 -21.25
N LEU A 55 -3.33 1.10 -20.92
CA LEU A 55 -4.61 0.98 -20.24
C LEU A 55 -4.59 1.70 -18.89
N LEU A 56 -3.45 1.67 -18.19
CA LEU A 56 -3.28 2.38 -16.93
C LEU A 56 -3.42 3.89 -17.13
N GLU A 57 -2.77 4.47 -18.15
CA GLU A 57 -2.90 5.92 -18.40
C GLU A 57 -4.36 6.32 -18.64
N LYS A 58 -5.11 5.50 -19.38
CA LYS A 58 -6.55 5.72 -19.60
C LYS A 58 -7.33 5.66 -18.29
N ALA A 59 -7.06 4.67 -17.44
CA ALA A 59 -7.70 4.52 -16.14
C ALA A 59 -7.37 5.70 -15.21
N VAL A 60 -6.09 6.09 -15.13
CA VAL A 60 -5.63 7.26 -14.35
C VAL A 60 -6.29 8.53 -14.86
N THR A 61 -6.36 8.71 -16.18
CA THR A 61 -7.05 9.85 -16.79
C THR A 61 -8.51 9.87 -16.40
N ALA A 62 -9.23 8.75 -16.51
CA ALA A 62 -10.63 8.65 -16.11
C ALA A 62 -10.83 9.03 -14.64
N VAL A 63 -10.01 8.47 -13.73
CA VAL A 63 -10.04 8.79 -12.30
C VAL A 63 -9.83 10.29 -12.05
N THR A 64 -8.79 10.87 -12.64
CA THR A 64 -8.50 12.31 -12.45
C THR A 64 -9.61 13.20 -13.00
N ARG A 65 -10.24 12.83 -14.13
CA ARG A 65 -11.39 13.54 -14.70
C ARG A 65 -12.63 13.45 -13.79
N SER A 66 -12.87 12.29 -13.18
CA SER A 66 -13.96 12.14 -12.20
C SER A 66 -13.75 13.02 -10.98
N ILE A 67 -12.52 13.09 -10.47
CA ILE A 67 -12.19 13.99 -9.35
C ILE A 67 -12.36 15.45 -9.75
N ALA A 68 -11.93 15.85 -10.95
CA ALA A 68 -12.12 17.20 -11.48
C ALA A 68 -13.60 17.59 -11.56
N PHE A 69 -14.43 16.67 -12.06
CA PHE A 69 -15.87 16.84 -12.15
C PHE A 69 -16.50 17.03 -10.77
N LEU A 70 -16.13 16.19 -9.80
CA LEU A 70 -16.63 16.31 -8.43
C LEU A 70 -16.16 17.60 -7.75
N SER A 71 -14.87 17.94 -7.86
CA SER A 71 -14.32 19.14 -7.22
C SER A 71 -14.86 20.45 -7.82
N SER A 72 -15.32 20.41 -9.07
CA SER A 72 -15.87 21.57 -9.77
C SER A 72 -17.40 21.63 -9.73
N ALA A 73 -18.04 20.83 -8.88
CA ALA A 73 -19.50 20.69 -8.79
C ALA A 73 -20.16 20.42 -10.16
N GLY A 74 -19.49 19.65 -11.00
CA GLY A 74 -19.96 19.23 -12.32
C GLY A 74 -19.64 20.19 -13.47
N SER A 75 -18.96 21.31 -13.21
CA SER A 75 -18.70 22.33 -14.24
C SER A 75 -17.59 21.96 -15.24
N THR A 76 -16.59 21.17 -14.83
CA THR A 76 -15.53 20.71 -15.72
C THR A 76 -14.97 19.35 -15.33
N SER A 77 -14.58 18.54 -16.32
CA SER A 77 -13.84 17.30 -16.11
C SER A 77 -12.36 17.42 -16.49
N THR A 78 -11.89 18.61 -16.88
CA THR A 78 -10.51 18.83 -17.31
C THR A 78 -9.63 19.27 -16.15
N LEU A 79 -8.39 18.78 -16.14
CA LEU A 79 -7.34 19.22 -15.23
C LEU A 79 -6.10 19.58 -16.03
N PRO A 80 -5.35 20.62 -15.62
CA PRO A 80 -4.00 20.81 -16.12
C PRO A 80 -3.14 19.59 -15.75
N PRO A 81 -2.07 19.27 -16.51
CA PRO A 81 -1.17 18.16 -16.20
C PRO A 81 -0.66 18.19 -14.75
N THR A 82 -0.37 19.39 -14.25
CA THR A 82 0.10 19.65 -12.87
C THR A 82 -0.95 19.40 -11.78
N GLY A 83 -2.23 19.31 -12.14
CA GLY A 83 -3.33 19.01 -11.21
C GLY A 83 -3.61 17.51 -11.05
N ARG A 84 -3.00 16.63 -11.87
CA ARG A 84 -3.30 15.19 -11.85
C ARG A 84 -2.79 14.50 -10.59
N ILE A 85 -1.59 14.86 -10.10
CA ILE A 85 -1.06 14.33 -8.83
C ILE A 85 -1.95 14.77 -7.66
N ALA A 86 -2.37 16.04 -7.64
CA ALA A 86 -3.30 16.54 -6.62
C ALA A 86 -4.62 15.75 -6.61
N ALA A 87 -5.22 15.54 -7.78
CA ALA A 87 -6.46 14.77 -7.91
C ALA A 87 -6.32 13.31 -7.42
N LEU A 88 -5.22 12.64 -7.76
CA LEU A 88 -4.92 11.29 -7.27
C LEU A 88 -4.74 11.27 -5.75
N SER A 89 -3.99 12.24 -5.21
CA SER A 89 -3.79 12.39 -3.77
C SER A 89 -5.09 12.68 -3.04
N THR A 90 -5.99 13.50 -3.60
CA THR A 90 -7.34 13.74 -3.04
C THR A 90 -8.10 12.44 -2.91
N LEU A 91 -8.18 11.62 -3.96
CA LEU A 91 -8.86 10.32 -3.89
C LEU A 91 -8.26 9.42 -2.80
N TYR A 92 -6.93 9.34 -2.74
CA TYR A 92 -6.26 8.47 -1.78
C TYR A 92 -6.41 8.95 -0.33
N ILE A 93 -6.38 10.27 -0.09
CA ILE A 93 -6.70 10.88 1.21
C ILE A 93 -8.15 10.58 1.60
N THR A 94 -9.11 10.78 0.69
CA THR A 94 -10.52 10.51 0.94
C THR A 94 -10.74 9.05 1.33
N LEU A 95 -10.14 8.10 0.60
CA LEU A 95 -10.24 6.69 0.98
C LEU A 95 -9.56 6.41 2.33
N THR A 96 -8.33 6.87 2.51
CA THR A 96 -7.50 6.53 3.68
C THR A 96 -8.08 7.10 4.97
N TYR A 97 -8.43 8.39 4.99
CA TYR A 97 -8.79 9.07 6.22
C TYR A 97 -10.30 9.19 6.44
N ALA A 98 -11.09 9.34 5.38
CA ALA A 98 -12.54 9.47 5.52
C ALA A 98 -13.23 8.10 5.44
N LEU A 99 -13.18 7.45 4.28
CA LEU A 99 -14.01 6.27 4.02
C LEU A 99 -13.55 5.05 4.83
N SER A 100 -12.27 4.68 4.74
CA SER A 100 -11.76 3.51 5.46
C SER A 100 -11.63 3.75 6.97
N GLY A 101 -11.40 5.00 7.39
CA GLY A 101 -11.41 5.39 8.81
C GLY A 101 -12.79 5.23 9.42
N ALA A 102 -13.83 5.76 8.77
CA ALA A 102 -15.22 5.58 9.18
C ALA A 102 -15.61 4.09 9.18
N ALA A 103 -15.25 3.34 8.13
CA ALA A 103 -15.50 1.90 8.07
C ALA A 103 -14.80 1.12 9.19
N SER A 104 -13.57 1.50 9.55
CA SER A 104 -12.82 0.90 10.67
C SER A 104 -13.50 1.19 12.01
N ALA A 105 -13.96 2.42 12.25
CA ALA A 105 -14.69 2.78 13.46
C ALA A 105 -16.03 2.03 13.57
N ALA A 106 -16.80 1.99 12.47
CA ALA A 106 -18.05 1.24 12.39
C ALA A 106 -17.82 -0.28 12.58
N ALA A 107 -16.70 -0.81 12.07
CA ALA A 107 -16.29 -2.17 12.30
C ALA A 107 -15.99 -2.45 13.77
N SER A 108 -15.27 -1.56 14.47
CA SER A 108 -15.03 -1.71 15.90
C SER A 108 -16.33 -1.68 16.71
N GLU A 109 -17.27 -0.81 16.34
CA GLU A 109 -18.61 -0.76 16.95
C GLU A 109 -19.36 -2.08 16.73
N ALA A 110 -19.48 -2.52 15.47
CA ALA A 110 -20.23 -3.72 15.12
C ALA A 110 -19.57 -5.03 15.57
N GLY A 111 -18.26 -4.99 15.87
CA GLY A 111 -17.47 -6.16 16.26
C GLY A 111 -17.46 -6.44 17.77
N THR A 112 -18.17 -5.66 18.57
CA THR A 112 -18.15 -5.74 20.03
C THR A 112 -19.57 -5.58 20.59
N GLU A 113 -20.01 -6.50 21.45
CA GLU A 113 -21.39 -6.54 21.97
C GLU A 113 -21.82 -5.27 22.71
N GLY A 114 -20.87 -4.60 23.39
CA GLY A 114 -21.10 -3.33 24.09
C GLY A 114 -20.87 -2.07 23.25
N GLY A 115 -20.63 -2.20 21.94
CA GLY A 115 -20.20 -1.10 21.09
C GLY A 115 -18.71 -0.77 21.25
N ARG A 116 -18.30 0.38 20.72
CA ARG A 116 -16.91 0.82 20.70
C ARG A 116 -16.42 1.25 22.09
N ASP A 117 -15.34 0.63 22.55
CA ASP A 117 -14.63 1.09 23.74
C ASP A 117 -13.73 2.29 23.40
N ASN A 118 -14.17 3.48 23.77
CA ASN A 118 -13.39 4.71 23.58
C ASN A 118 -12.38 4.98 24.70
N ALA A 119 -12.44 4.24 25.82
CA ALA A 119 -11.45 4.31 26.89
C ALA A 119 -10.19 3.49 26.52
N HIS A 120 -10.37 2.29 25.93
CA HIS A 120 -9.26 1.42 25.50
C HIS A 120 -9.38 0.94 24.04
N PRO A 121 -9.51 1.84 23.06
CA PRO A 121 -9.84 1.48 21.67
C PRO A 121 -8.78 0.63 20.98
N ARG A 122 -7.52 0.68 21.46
CA ARG A 122 -6.43 -0.16 20.93
C ARG A 122 -6.45 -1.57 21.48
N ALA A 123 -6.88 -1.74 22.74
CA ALA A 123 -7.02 -3.06 23.35
C ALA A 123 -8.17 -3.83 22.70
N GLN A 124 -9.29 -3.14 22.44
CA GLN A 124 -10.47 -3.68 21.76
C GLN A 124 -10.15 -4.37 20.42
N VAL A 125 -9.15 -3.88 19.68
CA VAL A 125 -8.74 -4.47 18.39
C VAL A 125 -8.37 -5.96 18.53
N GLY A 126 -7.82 -6.36 19.68
CA GLY A 126 -7.45 -7.75 19.97
C GLY A 126 -8.64 -8.71 19.99
N GLU A 127 -9.85 -8.20 20.16
CA GLU A 127 -11.09 -8.96 20.23
C GLU A 127 -11.78 -9.09 18.87
N LEU A 128 -11.48 -8.18 17.92
CA LEU A 128 -12.13 -8.16 16.61
C LEU A 128 -11.81 -9.44 15.82
N ARG A 129 -12.82 -9.99 15.14
CA ARG A 129 -12.69 -11.14 14.23
C ARG A 129 -13.45 -10.86 12.93
N GLY A 130 -13.30 -11.76 11.95
CA GLY A 130 -14.11 -11.74 10.73
C GLY A 130 -14.04 -10.42 9.95
N LEU A 131 -15.19 -9.93 9.49
CA LEU A 131 -15.31 -8.70 8.71
C LEU A 131 -14.83 -7.44 9.48
N PRO A 132 -15.23 -7.22 10.75
CA PRO A 132 -14.71 -6.12 11.56
C PRO A 132 -13.19 -6.01 11.58
N LEU A 133 -12.50 -7.12 11.87
CA LEU A 133 -11.04 -7.16 11.87
C LEU A 133 -10.47 -6.81 10.49
N ARG A 134 -11.06 -7.35 9.41
CA ARG A 134 -10.59 -7.06 8.06
C ARG A 134 -10.73 -5.60 7.67
N MET A 135 -11.85 -4.95 8.01
CA MET A 135 -12.04 -3.52 7.76
C MET A 135 -11.04 -2.66 8.55
N HIS A 136 -10.82 -3.01 9.82
CA HIS A 136 -9.84 -2.36 10.67
C HIS A 136 -8.41 -2.49 10.12
N SER A 137 -7.97 -3.72 9.82
CA SER A 137 -6.64 -3.97 9.26
C SER A 137 -6.45 -3.37 7.87
N ALA A 138 -7.49 -3.33 7.04
CA ALA A 138 -7.42 -2.68 5.72
C ALA A 138 -7.13 -1.18 5.85
N HIS A 139 -7.79 -0.49 6.79
CA HIS A 139 -7.54 0.92 7.09
C HIS A 139 -6.11 1.14 7.61
N TYR A 140 -5.64 0.31 8.55
CA TYR A 140 -4.27 0.40 9.05
C TYR A 140 -3.23 0.27 7.93
N ASN A 141 -3.42 -0.66 6.99
CA ASN A 141 -2.51 -0.76 5.87
C ASN A 141 -2.51 0.46 4.94
N LEU A 142 -3.66 1.13 4.77
CA LEU A 142 -3.71 2.38 4.01
C LEU A 142 -2.90 3.47 4.72
N LEU A 143 -2.98 3.57 6.06
CA LEU A 143 -2.17 4.49 6.86
C LEU A 143 -0.66 4.21 6.72
N GLU A 144 -0.24 2.94 6.82
CA GLU A 144 1.15 2.52 6.67
C GLU A 144 1.73 2.92 5.31
N MET A 145 0.91 2.83 4.25
CA MET A 145 1.34 3.15 2.89
C MET A 145 1.23 4.64 2.55
N PHE A 146 0.44 5.40 3.31
CA PHE A 146 0.18 6.81 3.03
C PHE A 146 1.46 7.64 3.08
N GLY A 147 2.31 7.46 4.10
CA GLY A 147 3.54 8.24 4.26
C GLY A 147 4.49 8.08 3.06
N GLY A 148 4.70 6.85 2.60
CA GLY A 148 5.54 6.56 1.44
C GLY A 148 4.99 7.17 0.15
N TYR A 149 3.68 7.01 -0.11
CA TYR A 149 3.02 7.63 -1.26
C TYR A 149 3.09 9.16 -1.21
N GLY A 150 2.74 9.76 -0.06
CA GLY A 150 2.67 11.21 0.11
C GLY A 150 4.02 11.87 -0.13
N LEU A 151 5.10 11.27 0.39
CA LEU A 151 6.46 11.75 0.16
C LEU A 151 6.82 11.76 -1.32
N VAL A 152 6.64 10.64 -2.03
CA VAL A 152 7.04 10.58 -3.45
C VAL A 152 6.12 11.38 -4.35
N ALA A 153 4.83 11.53 -4.01
CA ALA A 153 3.90 12.37 -4.74
C ALA A 153 4.27 13.85 -4.61
N ALA A 154 4.63 14.30 -3.40
CA ALA A 154 5.10 15.66 -3.17
C ALA A 154 6.42 15.93 -3.91
N LEU A 155 7.38 15.00 -3.87
CA LEU A 155 8.63 15.10 -4.63
C LEU A 155 8.38 15.13 -6.14
N ALA A 156 7.48 14.29 -6.66
CA ALA A 156 7.10 14.30 -8.07
C ALA A 156 6.48 15.65 -8.48
N GLN A 157 5.61 16.21 -7.63
CA GLN A 157 5.05 17.54 -7.84
C GLN A 157 6.13 18.63 -7.84
N ALA A 158 7.11 18.55 -6.96
CA ALA A 158 8.17 19.55 -6.86
C ALA A 158 9.19 19.47 -8.02
N MET A 159 9.55 18.25 -8.43
CA MET A 159 10.66 18.00 -9.35
C MET A 159 10.23 17.78 -10.80
N ALA A 160 9.00 17.30 -11.03
CA ALA A 160 8.52 16.91 -12.36
C ALA A 160 6.97 16.93 -12.46
N PRO A 161 6.30 18.08 -12.19
CA PRO A 161 4.85 18.16 -12.01
C PRO A 161 3.97 17.78 -13.21
N GLY A 162 4.55 17.49 -14.38
CA GLY A 162 3.82 17.08 -15.59
C GLY A 162 4.32 15.77 -16.21
N ASP A 163 5.23 15.05 -15.54
CA ASP A 163 5.76 13.79 -16.07
C ASP A 163 4.66 12.71 -16.08
N GLY A 164 4.19 12.36 -17.27
CA GLY A 164 3.11 11.39 -17.44
C GLY A 164 3.42 10.00 -16.88
N VAL A 165 4.69 9.55 -16.91
CA VAL A 165 5.08 8.24 -16.38
C VAL A 165 5.02 8.27 -14.85
N LEU A 166 5.50 9.34 -14.21
CA LEU A 166 5.40 9.48 -12.75
C LEU A 166 3.93 9.57 -12.31
N VAL A 167 3.11 10.34 -13.03
CA VAL A 167 1.67 10.41 -12.79
C VAL A 167 1.01 9.03 -12.93
N ASN A 168 1.38 8.25 -13.95
CA ASN A 168 0.85 6.90 -14.13
C ASN A 168 1.28 5.96 -12.99
N LEU A 169 2.53 6.01 -12.52
CA LEU A 169 3.00 5.18 -11.40
C LEU A 169 2.32 5.54 -10.07
N LEU A 170 2.12 6.83 -9.80
CA LEU A 170 1.32 7.29 -8.65
C LEU A 170 -0.14 6.85 -8.81
N GLY A 171 -0.68 6.95 -10.01
CA GLY A 171 -2.01 6.49 -10.34
C GLY A 171 -2.19 4.98 -10.17
N LEU A 172 -1.17 4.18 -10.51
CA LEU A 172 -1.16 2.73 -10.27
C LEU A 172 -1.28 2.43 -8.77
N HIS A 173 -0.54 3.15 -7.94
CA HIS A 173 -0.66 3.01 -6.48
C HIS A 173 -2.09 3.26 -6.01
N VAL A 174 -2.65 4.42 -6.38
CA VAL A 174 -3.99 4.83 -5.96
C VAL A 174 -5.05 3.85 -6.47
N ILE A 175 -4.98 3.45 -7.74
CA ILE A 175 -5.95 2.51 -8.32
C ILE A 175 -5.87 1.15 -7.63
N CYS A 176 -4.65 0.60 -7.48
CA CYS A 176 -4.45 -0.66 -6.78
C CYS A 176 -4.96 -0.60 -5.33
N LYS A 177 -4.71 0.50 -4.60
CA LYS A 177 -5.17 0.63 -3.22
C LYS A 177 -6.68 0.81 -3.11
N CYS A 178 -7.26 1.67 -3.94
CA CYS A 178 -8.67 2.03 -3.86
C CYS A 178 -9.61 0.99 -4.43
N PHE A 179 -9.30 0.45 -5.61
CA PHE A 179 -10.26 -0.35 -6.37
C PHE A 179 -9.97 -1.85 -6.32
N VAL A 180 -8.80 -2.27 -5.82
CA VAL A 180 -8.43 -3.69 -5.76
C VAL A 180 -8.10 -4.13 -4.34
N TYR A 181 -7.08 -3.53 -3.72
CA TYR A 181 -6.58 -3.92 -2.41
C TYR A 181 -7.63 -3.80 -1.31
N TYR A 182 -8.22 -2.61 -1.13
CA TYR A 182 -9.19 -2.38 -0.06
C TYR A 182 -10.44 -3.28 -0.21
N PRO A 183 -11.11 -3.34 -1.38
CA PRO A 183 -12.21 -4.27 -1.59
C PRO A 183 -11.81 -5.74 -1.39
N ALA A 184 -10.68 -6.18 -1.95
CA ALA A 184 -10.20 -7.56 -1.78
C ALA A 184 -9.90 -7.88 -0.31
N TYR A 185 -9.41 -6.92 0.47
CA TYR A 185 -9.20 -7.09 1.90
C TYR A 185 -10.53 -7.32 2.62
N VAL A 186 -11.50 -6.44 2.39
CA VAL A 186 -12.82 -6.52 3.03
C VAL A 186 -13.55 -7.83 2.66
N MET A 187 -13.49 -8.22 1.38
CA MET A 187 -14.07 -9.46 0.85
C MET A 187 -13.26 -10.74 1.15
N ASN A 188 -12.13 -10.62 1.85
CA ASN A 188 -11.23 -11.74 2.18
C ASN A 188 -10.63 -12.47 0.96
N PHE A 189 -10.41 -11.77 -0.15
CA PHE A 189 -9.78 -12.34 -1.35
C PHE A 189 -8.26 -12.13 -1.34
N GLY A 190 -7.55 -13.10 -0.76
CA GLY A 190 -6.12 -13.00 -0.44
C GLY A 190 -5.20 -12.75 -1.63
N VAL A 191 -5.41 -13.45 -2.76
CA VAL A 191 -4.53 -13.34 -3.94
C VAL A 191 -4.57 -11.94 -4.55
N ALA A 192 -5.77 -11.41 -4.82
CA ALA A 192 -5.93 -10.07 -5.37
C ALA A 192 -5.37 -9.00 -4.42
N ARG A 193 -5.56 -9.17 -3.10
CA ARG A 193 -4.98 -8.29 -2.09
C ARG A 193 -3.46 -8.26 -2.19
N THR A 194 -2.80 -9.42 -2.24
CA THR A 194 -1.34 -9.50 -2.31
C THR A 194 -0.79 -8.89 -3.61
N VAL A 195 -1.37 -9.24 -4.77
CA VAL A 195 -0.93 -8.70 -6.06
C VAL A 195 -1.08 -7.18 -6.11
N ALA A 196 -2.24 -6.66 -5.69
CA ALA A 196 -2.48 -5.22 -5.65
C ALA A 196 -1.50 -4.50 -4.70
N HIS A 197 -1.19 -5.11 -3.55
CA HIS A 197 -0.23 -4.53 -2.61
C HIS A 197 1.17 -4.47 -3.22
N VAL A 198 1.64 -5.55 -3.85
CA VAL A 198 2.95 -5.61 -4.48
C VAL A 198 3.08 -4.56 -5.57
N LEU A 199 2.10 -4.46 -6.47
CA LEU A 199 2.12 -3.47 -7.55
C LEU A 199 2.09 -2.03 -7.02
N ALA A 200 1.24 -1.75 -6.03
CA ALA A 200 1.15 -0.41 -5.43
C ALA A 200 2.42 0.02 -4.71
N THR A 201 3.06 -0.89 -3.96
CA THR A 201 4.32 -0.60 -3.26
C THR A 201 5.47 -0.45 -4.26
N ALA A 202 5.57 -1.34 -5.23
CA ALA A 202 6.59 -1.29 -6.28
C ALA A 202 6.49 -0.01 -7.12
N SER A 203 5.28 0.51 -7.37
CA SER A 203 5.12 1.74 -8.16
C SER A 203 5.62 2.98 -7.41
N VAL A 204 5.39 3.07 -6.11
CA VAL A 204 5.92 4.15 -5.25
C VAL A 204 7.45 4.08 -5.17
N ILE A 205 8.03 2.89 -5.02
CA ILE A 205 9.48 2.69 -5.08
C ILE A 205 10.02 3.15 -6.43
N ASN A 206 9.36 2.79 -7.53
CA ASN A 206 9.77 3.16 -8.89
C ASN A 206 9.78 4.69 -9.08
N VAL A 207 8.77 5.41 -8.58
CA VAL A 207 8.77 6.89 -8.56
C VAL A 207 10.01 7.41 -7.83
N GLY A 208 10.27 6.91 -6.61
CA GLY A 208 11.45 7.31 -5.83
C GLY A 208 12.77 7.08 -6.58
N LEU A 209 12.94 5.91 -7.19
CA LEU A 209 14.13 5.57 -7.98
C LEU A 209 14.31 6.47 -9.19
N ARG A 210 13.22 6.80 -9.91
CA ARG A 210 13.26 7.71 -11.06
C ARG A 210 13.61 9.14 -10.65
N LEU A 211 13.02 9.63 -9.57
CA LEU A 211 13.32 10.96 -9.04
C LEU A 211 14.76 11.07 -8.53
N ALA A 212 15.27 10.03 -7.86
CA ALA A 212 16.67 9.98 -7.43
C ALA A 212 17.65 10.07 -8.61
N ARG A 213 17.34 9.43 -9.74
CA ARG A 213 18.17 9.47 -10.96
C ARG A 213 18.09 10.80 -11.72
N ARG A 214 17.00 11.57 -11.57
CA ARG A 214 16.90 12.90 -12.19
C ARG A 214 17.97 13.87 -11.67
N GLY A 215 18.46 13.68 -10.44
CA GLY A 215 19.60 14.42 -9.91
C GLY A 215 20.98 13.96 -10.40
N THR A 216 21.07 12.81 -11.08
CA THR A 216 22.34 12.19 -11.48
C THR A 216 22.64 12.25 -12.97
N GLY A 217 21.73 12.81 -13.80
CA GLY A 217 21.95 12.97 -15.25
C GLY A 217 21.85 11.69 -16.07
N ILE A 218 21.45 10.55 -15.48
CA ILE A 218 21.30 9.26 -16.18
C ILE A 218 19.83 9.06 -16.57
N VAL A 219 19.55 9.05 -17.88
CA VAL A 219 18.26 8.69 -18.47
C VAL A 219 18.31 7.23 -18.91
N LEU A 220 17.32 6.42 -18.52
CA LEU A 220 17.07 5.06 -19.02
C LEU A 220 15.75 5.02 -19.78
#